data_AF-A0A350XLN2-F1
#
_entry.id   AF-A0A350XLN2-F1
#
_cell.length_a   1.000
_cell.length_b   1.000
_cell.length_c   1.000
_cell.angle_alpha   90.00
_cell.angle_beta   90.00
_cell.angle_gamma   90.00
#
_symmetry.space_group_name_H-M   'P 1'
#
loop_
_entity.id
_entity.type
_entity.pdbx_description
1 polymer ?
#
loop_
_entity_poly.entity_id
_entity_poly.type
_entity_poly.pdbx_seq_one_letter_code
_entity_poly.pdbx_strand_id
1 'polypeptide(L)'
;MDKTAQVASLIMLGTAGLIVCVLYHELGCWRRMRCLEQQRLTQQRLREQLEAELHNGPLQRLAFLIRELQIHELSQQELLEHLREVYQDVQAALSSDKFN
;
A
#
# COMPACT_ATOMS: atom_id res chain seq x y z
N MET A 1 9.30 54.75 33.42
CA MET A 1 9.01 53.44 32.79
C MET A 1 10.30 52.95 32.17
N ASP A 2 10.87 51.90 32.76
CA ASP A 2 12.24 51.45 32.47
C ASP A 2 12.32 50.72 31.13
N LYS A 3 13.20 51.22 30.27
CA LYS A 3 13.45 50.70 28.91
C LYS A 3 13.81 49.21 28.91
N THR A 4 14.37 48.72 30.02
CA THR A 4 14.70 47.31 30.26
C THR A 4 13.47 46.41 30.29
N ALA A 5 12.35 46.87 30.86
CA ALA A 5 11.10 46.10 30.90
C ALA A 5 10.45 45.96 29.51
N GLN A 6 10.55 47.00 28.66
CA GLN A 6 10.06 46.95 27.29
C GLN A 6 10.85 45.97 26.41
N VAL A 7 12.19 45.96 26.54
CA VAL A 7 13.04 45.03 25.79
C VAL A 7 12.77 43.58 26.22
N ALA A 8 12.64 43.32 27.52
CA ALA A 8 12.30 41.98 28.02
C ALA A 8 10.92 41.51 27.52
N SER A 9 9.92 42.39 27.47
CA SER A 9 8.60 42.07 26.94
C SER A 9 8.63 41.73 25.44
N LEU A 10 9.43 42.44 24.65
CA LEU A 10 9.60 42.15 23.21
C LEU A 10 10.29 40.81 22.96
N ILE A 11 11.30 40.47 23.75
CA ILE A 11 12.00 39.18 23.67
C ILE A 11 11.06 38.03 24.03
N MET A 12 10.25 38.19 25.08
CA MET A 12 9.23 37.20 25.47
C MET A 12 8.18 36.98 24.37
N LEU A 13 7.75 38.05 23.70
CA LEU A 13 6.78 37.96 22.61
C LEU A 13 7.38 37.28 21.36
N GLY A 14 8.64 37.62 21.03
CA GLY A 14 9.36 36.99 19.92
C GLY A 14 9.61 35.50 20.15
N THR A 15 10.03 35.12 21.36
CA THR A 15 10.24 33.71 21.72
C THR A 15 8.93 32.92 21.75
N ALA A 16 7.85 33.49 22.29
CA ALA A 16 6.52 32.86 22.25
C ALA A 16 6.03 32.64 20.82
N GLY A 17 6.19 33.63 19.93
CA GLY A 17 5.85 33.50 18.52
C GLY A 17 6.66 32.39 17.82
N LEU A 18 7.96 32.31 18.12
CA LEU A 18 8.83 31.29 17.56
C LEU A 18 8.45 29.89 18.03
N ILE A 19 8.10 29.73 19.31
CA ILE A 19 7.60 28.46 19.87
C ILE A 19 6.30 28.03 19.17
N VAL A 20 5.34 28.95 18.98
CA VAL A 20 4.09 28.64 18.28
C VAL A 20 4.34 28.22 16.83
N CYS A 21 5.25 28.90 16.12
CA CYS A 21 5.63 28.53 14.75
C CYS A 21 6.24 27.12 14.68
N VAL A 22 7.15 26.78 15.60
CA VAL A 22 7.76 25.44 15.66
C VAL A 22 6.69 24.39 15.94
N LEU A 23 5.84 24.61 16.94
CA LEU A 23 4.76 23.67 17.28
C LEU A 23 3.79 23.45 16.12
N TYR A 24 3.43 24.51 15.40
CA TYR A 24 2.56 24.41 14.23
C TYR A 24 3.22 23.58 13.11
N HIS A 25 4.51 23.82 12.86
CA HIS A 25 5.27 23.08 11.86
C HIS A 25 5.39 21.59 12.21
N GLU A 26 5.73 21.28 13.46
CA GLU A 26 5.82 19.91 13.97
C GLU A 26 4.47 19.18 13.85
N LEU A 27 3.35 19.82 14.22
CA LEU A 27 2.03 19.23 14.03
C LEU A 27 1.72 18.94 12.56
N GLY A 28 2.10 19.85 11.66
CA GLY A 28 1.92 19.71 10.22
C GLY A 28 2.72 18.52 9.67
N CYS A 29 4.00 18.42 10.02
CA CYS A 29 4.85 17.31 9.66
C CYS A 29 4.31 15.98 10.20
N TRP A 30 3.90 15.96 11.45
CA TRP A 30 3.41 14.74 12.08
C TRP A 30 2.11 14.24 11.45
N ARG A 31 1.18 15.14 11.10
CA ARG A 31 -0.04 14.78 10.34
C ARG A 31 0.29 14.19 8.97
N ARG A 32 1.23 14.81 8.24
CA ARG A 32 1.65 14.29 6.93
C ARG A 32 2.28 12.92 7.04
N MET A 33 3.15 12.72 8.03
CA MET A 33 3.82 11.45 8.25
C MET A 33 2.82 10.34 8.57
N ARG A 34 1.84 10.60 9.46
CA ARG A 34 0.79 9.63 9.76
C ARG A 34 -0.09 9.31 8.55
N CYS A 35 -0.43 10.30 7.72
CA CYS A 35 -1.19 10.07 6.50
C CYS A 35 -0.44 9.17 5.51
N LEU A 36 0.85 9.44 5.30
CA LEU A 36 1.71 8.65 4.41
C LEU A 36 1.93 7.23 4.94
N GLU A 37 2.11 7.08 6.24
CA GLU A 37 2.27 5.78 6.90
C GLU A 37 1.00 4.94 6.76
N GLN A 38 -0.15 5.55 6.98
CA GLN A 38 -1.44 4.88 6.83
C GLN A 38 -1.71 4.49 5.37
N GLN A 39 -1.37 5.35 4.41
CA GLN A 39 -1.42 5.03 2.98
C GLN A 39 -0.50 3.84 2.63
N ARG A 40 0.72 3.82 3.17
CA ARG A 40 1.65 2.69 2.97
C ARG A 40 1.09 1.39 3.52
N LEU A 41 0.56 1.41 4.73
CA LEU A 41 -0.02 0.21 5.35
C LEU A 41 -1.22 -0.31 4.56
N THR A 42 -2.08 0.59 4.05
CA THR A 42 -3.19 0.18 3.18
C THR A 42 -2.70 -0.42 1.87
N GLN A 43 -1.67 0.16 1.24
CA GLN A 43 -1.10 -0.38 0.02
C GLN A 43 -0.39 -1.73 0.23
N GLN A 44 0.29 -1.92 1.36
CA GLN A 44 0.89 -3.20 1.72
C GLN A 44 -0.18 -4.27 1.91
N ARG A 45 -1.26 -3.97 2.65
CA ARG A 45 -2.37 -4.93 2.82
C ARG A 45 -3.03 -5.30 1.49
N LEU A 46 -3.28 -4.33 0.62
CA LEU A 46 -3.83 -4.59 -0.71
C LEU A 46 -2.89 -5.48 -1.54
N ARG A 47 -1.57 -5.24 -1.50
CA ARG A 47 -0.60 -6.11 -2.15
C ARG A 47 -0.59 -7.52 -1.58
N GLU A 48 -0.58 -7.66 -0.26
CA GLU A 48 -0.59 -8.97 0.40
C GLU A 48 -1.88 -9.74 0.09
N GLN A 49 -3.03 -9.05 0.04
CA GLN A 49 -4.31 -9.64 -0.36
C GLN A 49 -4.29 -10.09 -1.82
N LEU A 50 -3.79 -9.25 -2.72
CA LEU A 50 -3.68 -9.58 -4.14
C LEU A 50 -2.71 -10.74 -4.36
N GLU A 51 -1.56 -10.74 -3.69
CA GLU A 51 -0.59 -11.84 -3.72
C GLU A 51 -1.21 -13.13 -3.18
N ALA A 52 -1.97 -13.08 -2.09
CA ALA A 52 -2.65 -14.24 -1.53
C ALA A 52 -3.75 -14.78 -2.48
N GLU A 53 -4.54 -13.92 -3.10
CA GLU A 53 -5.54 -14.33 -4.09
C GLU A 53 -4.90 -14.95 -5.34
N LEU A 54 -3.81 -14.36 -5.84
CA LEU A 54 -3.09 -14.87 -7.00
C LEU A 54 -2.38 -16.20 -6.68
N HIS A 55 -1.79 -16.32 -5.49
CA HIS A 55 -1.11 -17.54 -5.07
C HIS A 55 -2.08 -18.71 -4.81
N ASN A 56 -3.19 -18.46 -4.13
CA ASN A 56 -4.10 -19.52 -3.69
C ASN A 56 -5.03 -20.04 -4.79
N GLY A 57 -5.29 -19.27 -5.85
CA GLY A 57 -6.14 -19.72 -6.96
C GLY A 57 -5.33 -20.12 -8.19
N PRO A 58 -4.94 -19.15 -9.03
CA PRO A 58 -4.39 -19.43 -10.35
C PRO A 58 -2.98 -20.03 -10.33
N LEU A 59 -2.09 -19.59 -9.43
CA LEU A 59 -0.74 -20.17 -9.33
C LEU A 59 -0.77 -21.61 -8.82
N GLN A 60 -1.68 -21.93 -7.90
CA GLN A 60 -1.84 -23.31 -7.41
C GLN A 60 -2.43 -24.23 -8.49
N ARG A 61 -3.39 -23.75 -9.29
CA ARG A 61 -3.89 -24.46 -10.48
C ARG A 61 -2.81 -24.65 -11.55
N LEU A 62 -2.00 -23.62 -11.81
CA LEU A 62 -0.85 -23.72 -12.71
C LEU A 62 0.17 -24.75 -12.23
N ALA A 63 0.50 -24.75 -10.94
CA ALA A 63 1.42 -25.74 -10.36
C ALA A 63 0.86 -27.16 -10.46
N PHE A 64 -0.45 -27.34 -10.26
CA PHE A 64 -1.13 -28.61 -10.49
C PHE A 64 -1.03 -29.05 -11.96
N LEU A 65 -1.37 -28.16 -12.90
CA LEU A 65 -1.28 -28.40 -14.34
C LEU A 65 0.14 -28.75 -14.80
N ILE A 66 1.16 -28.04 -14.32
CA ILE A 66 2.58 -28.33 -14.62
C ILE A 66 2.94 -29.73 -14.12
N ARG A 67 2.48 -30.10 -12.93
CA ARG A 67 2.74 -31.41 -12.32
C ARG A 67 1.99 -32.52 -13.07
N GLU A 68 0.79 -32.25 -13.55
CA GLU A 68 -0.02 -33.18 -14.31
C GLU A 68 0.58 -33.44 -15.71
N LEU A 69 1.08 -32.39 -16.38
CA LEU A 69 1.87 -32.45 -17.62
C LEU A 69 3.16 -33.26 -17.49
N GLN A 70 3.81 -33.20 -16.31
CA GLN A 70 5.05 -33.94 -16.05
C GLN A 70 4.81 -35.42 -15.75
N ILE A 71 3.60 -35.82 -15.38
CA ILE A 71 3.27 -37.18 -14.93
C ILE A 71 2.37 -37.91 -15.96
N HIS A 72 1.53 -37.19 -16.71
CA HIS A 72 0.65 -37.72 -17.76
C HIS A 72 0.94 -37.01 -19.09
N GLU A 73 0.93 -37.76 -20.21
CA GLU A 73 0.87 -37.18 -21.57
C GLU A 73 -0.53 -36.59 -21.80
N LEU A 74 -0.78 -35.41 -21.22
CA LEU A 74 -1.96 -34.60 -21.53
C LEU A 74 -1.92 -34.20 -23.00
N SER A 75 -3.05 -34.38 -23.68
CA SER A 75 -3.17 -33.98 -25.07
C SER A 75 -3.02 -32.45 -25.18
N GLN A 76 -2.41 -31.98 -26.27
CA GLN A 76 -2.13 -30.54 -26.47
C GLN A 76 -3.40 -29.67 -26.40
N GLN A 77 -4.57 -30.24 -26.72
CA GLN A 77 -5.87 -29.57 -26.61
C GLN A 77 -6.34 -29.41 -25.16
N GLU A 78 -6.27 -30.46 -24.34
CA GLU A 78 -6.65 -30.38 -22.91
C GLU A 78 -5.75 -29.41 -22.15
N LEU A 79 -4.45 -29.41 -22.48
CA LEU A 79 -3.50 -28.47 -21.91
C LEU A 79 -3.85 -27.01 -22.28
N LEU A 80 -4.21 -26.76 -23.54
CA LEU A 80 -4.62 -25.43 -24.00
C LEU A 80 -5.91 -24.97 -23.33
N GLU A 81 -6.85 -25.88 -23.10
CA GLU A 81 -8.13 -25.60 -22.48
C GLU A 81 -7.95 -25.23 -21.00
N HIS A 82 -7.14 -25.98 -20.25
CA HIS A 82 -6.82 -25.64 -18.87
C HIS A 82 -5.96 -24.39 -18.72
N LEU A 83 -5.01 -24.14 -19.62
CA LEU A 83 -4.28 -22.85 -19.66
C LEU A 83 -5.22 -21.67 -19.92
N ARG A 84 -6.26 -21.88 -20.72
CA ARG A 84 -7.27 -20.87 -21.01
C ARG A 84 -8.15 -20.57 -19.80
N GLU A 85 -8.53 -21.60 -19.05
CA GLU A 85 -9.26 -21.44 -17.78
C GLU A 85 -8.44 -20.68 -16.74
N VAL A 86 -7.17 -21.05 -16.55
CA VAL A 86 -6.28 -20.32 -15.62
C VAL A 86 -6.06 -18.89 -16.08
N TYR A 87 -5.91 -18.65 -17.39
CA TYR A 87 -5.82 -17.30 -17.92
C TYR A 87 -7.09 -16.47 -17.64
N GLN A 88 -8.27 -17.08 -17.78
CA GLN A 88 -9.55 -16.43 -17.45
C GLN A 88 -9.69 -16.14 -15.95
N ASP A 89 -9.24 -17.05 -15.08
CA ASP A 89 -9.25 -16.85 -13.63
C ASP A 89 -8.31 -15.71 -13.19
N VAL A 90 -7.09 -15.66 -13.76
CA VAL A 90 -6.14 -14.56 -13.52
C VAL A 90 -6.73 -13.24 -14.03
N GLN A 91 -7.35 -13.25 -15.21
CA GLN A 91 -7.96 -12.08 -15.79
C GLN A 91 -9.16 -11.60 -14.96
N ALA A 92 -9.97 -12.51 -14.40
CA ALA A 92 -11.07 -12.20 -13.50
C ALA A 92 -10.58 -11.61 -12.17
N ALA A 93 -9.56 -12.20 -11.56
CA ALA A 93 -8.95 -11.67 -10.33
C ALA A 93 -8.39 -10.24 -10.54
N LEU A 94 -7.72 -10.00 -11.67
CA LEU A 94 -7.18 -8.68 -12.02
C LEU A 94 -8.24 -7.65 -12.42
N SER A 95 -9.44 -8.07 -12.82
CA SER A 95 -10.54 -7.16 -13.22
C SER A 95 -11.54 -6.89 -12.09
N SER A 96 -11.64 -7.78 -11.10
CA SER A 96 -12.39 -7.54 -9.86
C SER A 96 -11.80 -6.37 -9.06
N ASP A 97 -10.49 -6.12 -9.15
CA ASP A 97 -9.79 -5.00 -8.52
C ASP A 97 -10.09 -3.63 -9.17
N LYS A 98 -10.84 -3.59 -10.29
CA LYS A 98 -11.29 -2.34 -10.93
C LYS A 98 -12.68 -1.86 -10.47
N PHE A 99 -13.41 -2.65 -9.70
CA PHE A 99 -14.81 -2.38 -9.31
C PHE A 99 -15.05 -2.29 -7.80
N ASN A 100 -14.01 -2.38 -6.97
CA ASN A 100 -14.03 -2.06 -5.53
C ASN A 100 -13.17 -0.83 -5.24
#